data_AF-A0A914Z7M0-F1
#
_entry.id   AF-A0A914Z7M0-F1
#
_cell.length_a   1.000
_cell.length_b   1.000
_cell.length_c   1.000
_cell.angle_alpha   90.00
_cell.angle_beta   90.00
_cell.angle_gamma   90.00
#
_symmetry.space_group_name_H-M   'P 1'
#
loop_
_entity.id
_entity.type
_entity.pdbx_description
1 polymer ?
#
loop_
_entity_poly.entity_id
_entity_poly.type
_entity_poly.pdbx_seq_one_letter_code
_entity_poly.pdbx_strand_id
1 'polypeptide(L)'
;MYDTAPCTHKCQQPACTCADNFVRINGECIHWSHCPALEQRVLKPGVEDEETTVISTTVTHSPPTAPVTWTSSSSSSSSAASSASEEHVTVGETFKCAPNETVNECGRICEADCSTIFVRDECNDCGKPACACIQGHARNGGACIYWGDF
;
A
#
# COMPACT_ATOMS: atom_id res chain seq x y z
N MET A 1 6.47 17.72 -8.57
CA MET A 1 5.79 17.24 -9.78
C MET A 1 6.07 15.76 -9.86
N TYR A 2 5.06 14.90 -9.71
CA TYR A 2 5.26 13.45 -9.77
C TYR A 2 5.36 13.03 -11.25
N ASP A 3 6.23 12.08 -11.56
CA ASP A 3 6.37 11.54 -12.91
C ASP A 3 5.16 10.66 -13.22
N THR A 4 4.40 11.02 -14.26
CA THR A 4 3.21 10.30 -14.73
C THR A 4 3.52 9.40 -15.93
N ALA A 5 4.79 9.26 -16.33
CA ALA A 5 5.15 8.36 -17.40
C ALA A 5 4.80 6.91 -17.01
N PRO A 6 4.24 6.13 -17.94
CA PRO A 6 3.96 4.72 -17.70
C PRO A 6 5.29 3.99 -17.40
N CYS A 7 5.29 3.19 -16.34
CA CYS A 7 6.46 2.40 -15.97
C CYS A 7 6.85 1.49 -17.14
N THR A 8 8.03 1.70 -17.73
CA THR A 8 8.51 0.93 -18.90
C THR A 8 9.06 -0.45 -18.52
N HIS A 9 9.15 -0.74 -17.22
CA HIS A 9 9.61 -2.01 -16.71
C HIS A 9 8.47 -3.03 -16.66
N LYS A 10 8.76 -4.26 -17.14
CA LYS A 10 7.87 -5.39 -16.90
C LYS A 10 7.75 -5.61 -15.40
N CYS A 11 6.51 -5.80 -14.92
CA CYS A 11 6.26 -6.11 -13.52
C CYS A 11 7.07 -7.36 -13.13
N GLN A 12 7.86 -7.24 -12.07
CA GLN A 12 8.53 -8.36 -11.44
C GLN A 12 7.52 -9.12 -10.55
N GLN A 13 7.94 -10.24 -9.98
CA GLN A 13 7.09 -10.99 -9.04
C GLN A 13 6.58 -10.09 -7.91
N PRO A 14 5.35 -10.33 -7.41
CA PRO A 14 4.81 -9.56 -6.31
C PRO A 14 5.74 -9.63 -5.09
N ALA A 15 6.02 -8.49 -4.48
CA ALA A 15 6.92 -8.36 -3.34
C ALA A 15 6.35 -7.41 -2.29
N CYS A 16 6.81 -7.54 -1.04
CA CYS A 16 6.39 -6.63 0.03
C CYS A 16 6.84 -5.20 -0.24
N THR A 17 5.89 -4.26 -0.24
CA THR A 17 6.17 -2.82 -0.24
C THR A 17 6.27 -2.30 1.19
N CYS A 18 6.94 -1.15 1.37
CA CYS A 18 6.92 -0.47 2.66
C CYS A 18 5.54 0.14 2.90
N ALA A 19 5.16 0.28 4.17
CA ALA A 19 3.95 0.99 4.57
C ALA A 19 4.01 2.49 4.21
N ASP A 20 2.87 3.16 4.30
CA ASP A 20 2.76 4.60 4.02
C ASP A 20 3.73 5.42 4.89
N ASN A 21 4.42 6.40 4.31
CA ASN A 21 5.49 7.19 4.94
C ASN A 21 6.81 6.44 5.25
N PHE A 22 6.98 5.21 4.76
CA PHE A 22 8.24 4.47 4.86
C PHE A 22 8.91 4.28 3.50
N VAL A 23 10.24 4.31 3.47
CA VAL A 23 11.08 4.13 2.28
C VAL A 23 12.05 2.98 2.52
N ARG A 24 12.28 2.12 1.51
CA ARG A 24 13.17 0.96 1.63
C ARG A 24 14.63 1.37 1.42
N ILE A 25 15.47 1.12 2.42
CA ILE A 25 16.93 1.28 2.35
C ILE A 25 17.58 0.00 2.84
N ASN A 26 18.50 -0.58 2.06
CA ASN A 26 19.20 -1.84 2.38
C ASN A 26 18.29 -3.01 2.77
N GLY A 27 17.08 -3.07 2.20
CA GLY A 27 16.10 -4.11 2.50
C GLY A 27 15.19 -3.82 3.70
N GLU A 28 15.43 -2.76 4.47
CA GLU A 28 14.63 -2.35 5.62
C GLU A 28 13.77 -1.12 5.29
N CYS A 29 12.55 -1.06 5.84
CA CYS A 29 11.65 0.07 5.68
C CYS A 29 11.86 1.07 6.82
N ILE A 30 12.38 2.26 6.50
CA ILE A 30 12.58 3.33 7.47
C ILE A 30 11.63 4.49 7.20
N HIS A 31 11.24 5.23 8.23
CA HIS A 31 10.43 6.43 8.05
C HIS A 31 11.19 7.46 7.19
N TRP A 32 10.50 8.13 6.25
CA TRP A 32 11.15 9.01 5.28
C TRP A 32 11.98 10.14 5.91
N SER A 33 11.62 10.60 7.11
CA SER A 33 12.39 11.62 7.85
C SER A 33 13.75 11.14 8.37
N HIS A 34 13.96 9.82 8.41
CA HIS A 34 15.23 9.18 8.78
C HIS A 34 16.04 8.75 7.55
N CYS A 35 15.56 9.06 6.34
CA CYS A 35 16.38 8.88 5.14
C CYS A 35 17.69 9.66 5.33
N PRO A 36 18.86 9.03 5.12
CA PRO A 36 20.12 9.76 5.15
C PRO A 36 20.01 10.90 4.15
N ALA A 37 20.29 12.13 4.63
CA ALA A 37 20.17 13.33 3.81
C ALA A 37 20.94 13.14 2.50
N LEU A 38 20.36 13.63 1.40
CA LEU A 38 20.90 13.53 0.04
C LEU A 38 22.21 14.31 -0.20
N GLU A 39 22.99 14.59 0.85
CA GLU A 39 24.16 15.45 0.80
C GLU A 39 25.35 14.84 0.04
N GLN A 40 25.24 13.60 -0.48
CA GLN A 40 26.39 12.89 -1.08
C GLN A 40 26.21 12.42 -2.52
N ARG A 41 25.23 12.96 -3.26
CA ARG A 41 25.03 12.64 -4.69
C ARG A 41 24.91 13.85 -5.60
N VAL A 42 25.48 14.97 -5.18
CA VAL A 42 25.97 16.04 -6.05
C VAL A 42 27.23 16.56 -5.37
N LEU A 43 28.31 16.76 -6.11
CA LEU A 43 29.66 17.14 -5.66
C LEU A 43 30.57 15.96 -5.25
N LYS A 44 31.26 15.37 -6.22
CA LYS A 44 32.73 15.52 -6.26
C LYS A 44 33.14 15.85 -7.71
N PRO A 45 34.03 16.82 -7.89
CA PRO A 45 35.42 16.42 -7.87
C PRO A 45 36.22 17.19 -6.83
N GLY A 46 37.02 16.43 -6.08
CA GLY A 46 38.26 16.93 -5.49
C GLY A 46 38.19 17.51 -4.07
N VAL A 47 39.23 17.09 -3.34
CA VAL A 47 39.83 17.66 -2.14
C VAL A 47 39.41 17.04 -0.80
N GLU A 48 40.48 16.57 -0.15
CA GLU A 48 40.68 16.16 1.25
C GLU A 48 40.04 17.16 2.24
N ASP A 49 39.62 16.83 3.47
CA ASP A 49 40.47 16.32 4.55
C ASP A 49 39.59 16.07 5.81
N GLU A 50 40.18 15.29 6.73
CA GLU A 50 40.01 15.18 8.18
C GLU A 50 38.64 15.28 8.92
N GLU A 51 38.41 14.20 9.67
CA GLU A 51 38.09 14.13 11.10
C GLU A 51 37.23 15.23 11.73
N THR A 52 36.07 14.85 12.28
CA THR A 52 35.66 15.30 13.64
C THR A 52 34.57 14.37 14.19
N THR A 53 35.00 13.60 15.19
CA THR A 53 34.22 12.98 16.25
C THR A 53 33.24 13.96 16.88
N VAL A 54 31.95 13.61 17.05
CA VAL A 54 31.22 13.93 18.30
C VAL A 54 29.93 13.12 18.50
N ILE A 55 30.03 12.19 19.47
CA ILE A 55 29.15 11.98 20.63
C ILE A 55 27.68 11.56 20.36
N SER A 56 27.44 10.27 20.58
CA SER A 56 26.13 9.70 20.94
C SER A 56 25.58 10.32 22.22
N THR A 57 24.33 10.76 22.18
CA THR A 57 23.50 10.95 23.37
C THR A 57 22.21 10.15 23.22
N THR A 58 22.12 9.10 24.01
CA THR A 58 20.95 8.28 24.28
C THR A 58 19.88 9.12 25.00
N VAL A 59 18.66 9.15 24.48
CA VAL A 59 17.48 9.55 25.26
C VAL A 59 16.40 8.48 25.10
N THR A 60 16.38 7.59 26.07
CA THR A 60 15.26 6.70 26.41
C THR A 60 14.17 7.55 27.04
N HIS A 61 12.94 7.53 26.53
CA HIS A 61 11.75 7.81 27.34
C HIS A 61 10.59 6.90 26.95
N SER A 62 10.14 6.14 27.95
CA SER A 62 8.99 5.23 27.94
C SER A 62 7.65 5.95 27.75
N PRO A 63 6.60 5.25 27.29
CA PRO A 63 5.28 5.83 27.03
C PRO A 63 4.40 5.93 28.30
N PRO A 64 3.51 6.93 28.41
CA PRO A 64 2.42 6.91 29.37
C PRO A 64 1.17 6.19 28.82
N THR A 65 0.72 5.20 29.59
CA THR A 65 -0.54 4.46 29.50
C THR A 65 -1.74 5.35 29.89
N ALA A 66 -2.79 5.37 29.08
CA ALA A 66 -4.15 5.72 29.52
C ALA A 66 -5.21 5.01 28.66
N PRO A 67 -6.28 4.45 29.25
CA PRO A 67 -7.33 3.75 28.51
C PRO A 67 -8.39 4.73 27.99
N VAL A 68 -8.75 4.62 26.71
CA VAL A 68 -9.88 5.36 26.12
C VAL A 68 -11.07 4.41 25.97
N THR A 69 -12.14 4.69 26.69
CA THR A 69 -13.42 3.98 26.62
C THR A 69 -14.22 4.51 25.45
N TRP A 70 -14.57 3.67 24.47
CA TRP A 70 -15.43 4.06 23.35
C TRP A 70 -16.74 3.26 23.36
N THR A 71 -17.82 4.01 23.52
CA THR A 71 -19.20 3.54 23.56
C THR A 71 -19.66 3.17 22.14
N SER A 72 -20.06 1.91 21.96
CA SER A 72 -20.56 1.37 20.69
C SER A 72 -21.94 1.94 20.36
N SER A 73 -22.07 2.60 19.22
CA SER A 73 -23.36 2.95 18.63
C SER A 73 -23.54 2.14 17.35
N SER A 74 -24.32 1.08 17.45
CA SER A 74 -24.85 0.29 16.35
C SER A 74 -25.77 1.15 15.48
N SER A 75 -25.73 1.02 14.15
CA SER A 75 -26.92 1.09 13.29
C SER A 75 -26.61 0.79 11.82
N SER A 76 -27.29 -0.25 11.34
CA SER A 76 -28.00 -0.30 10.05
C SER A 76 -27.22 -0.65 8.79
N SER A 77 -27.34 -1.95 8.50
CA SER A 77 -27.22 -2.60 7.21
C SER A 77 -28.13 -1.94 6.16
N SER A 78 -27.57 -1.69 4.98
CA SER A 78 -28.33 -1.61 3.73
C SER A 78 -27.67 -2.52 2.71
N SER A 79 -28.35 -3.64 2.46
CA SER A 79 -28.07 -4.61 1.43
C SER A 79 -28.16 -3.96 0.05
N ALA A 80 -27.17 -4.15 -0.80
CA ALA A 80 -27.31 -3.98 -2.24
C ALA A 80 -26.67 -5.18 -2.93
N ALA A 81 -27.54 -6.01 -3.50
CA ALA A 81 -27.19 -7.19 -4.26
C ALA A 81 -26.69 -6.81 -5.66
N SER A 82 -25.67 -7.56 -6.09
CA SER A 82 -25.43 -8.13 -7.44
C SER A 82 -25.71 -7.29 -8.67
N SER A 83 -24.70 -7.15 -9.53
CA SER A 83 -24.86 -7.48 -10.96
C SER A 83 -23.50 -7.84 -11.57
N ALA A 84 -23.34 -9.13 -11.86
CA ALA A 84 -22.39 -9.61 -12.84
C ALA A 84 -22.97 -9.27 -14.22
N SER A 85 -22.44 -8.22 -14.84
CA SER A 85 -22.62 -7.96 -16.27
C SER A 85 -21.32 -8.29 -16.97
N GLU A 86 -21.36 -9.35 -17.77
CA GLU A 86 -20.33 -9.66 -18.75
C GLU A 86 -20.38 -8.57 -19.83
N GLU A 87 -19.62 -7.49 -19.61
CA GLU A 87 -19.46 -6.44 -20.61
C GLU A 87 -18.06 -6.51 -21.23
N HIS A 88 -18.03 -6.53 -22.55
CA HIS A 88 -16.84 -6.52 -23.37
C HIS A 88 -16.20 -5.13 -23.26
N VAL A 89 -15.22 -5.00 -22.35
CA VAL A 89 -14.52 -3.73 -22.12
C VAL A 89 -13.81 -3.27 -23.39
N THR A 90 -14.30 -2.17 -23.94
CA THR A 90 -13.68 -1.46 -25.05
C THR A 90 -12.69 -0.47 -24.46
N VAL A 91 -11.46 -0.43 -24.99
CA VAL A 91 -10.37 0.43 -24.50
C VAL A 91 -10.79 1.90 -24.60
N GLY A 92 -11.28 2.48 -23.50
CA GLY A 92 -11.81 3.85 -23.45
C GLY A 92 -12.83 4.13 -22.34
N GLU A 93 -13.25 3.15 -21.55
CA GLU A 93 -14.21 3.37 -20.46
C GLU A 93 -13.57 4.04 -19.23
N THR A 94 -14.21 5.11 -18.75
CA THR A 94 -13.90 5.69 -17.45
C THR A 94 -14.35 4.71 -16.39
N PHE A 95 -13.42 3.90 -15.89
CA PHE A 95 -13.67 3.00 -14.76
C PHE A 95 -14.07 3.81 -13.54
N LYS A 96 -15.34 3.74 -13.16
CA LYS A 96 -15.82 4.22 -11.87
C LYS A 96 -15.86 3.04 -10.90
N CYS A 97 -14.89 3.00 -10.00
CA CYS A 97 -14.82 1.99 -8.97
C CYS A 97 -15.64 2.40 -7.73
N ALA A 98 -16.10 1.39 -6.99
CA ALA A 98 -16.80 1.60 -5.72
C ALA A 98 -15.84 2.18 -4.65
N PRO A 99 -16.35 2.66 -3.51
CA PRO A 99 -15.49 3.02 -2.38
C PRO A 99 -14.56 1.86 -2.02
N ASN A 100 -13.30 2.20 -1.70
CA ASN A 100 -12.24 1.25 -1.39
C ASN A 100 -11.86 0.29 -2.54
N GLU A 101 -12.15 0.68 -3.78
CA GLU A 101 -11.69 0.00 -4.99
C GLU A 101 -10.89 0.96 -5.89
N THR A 102 -9.94 0.41 -6.63
CA THR A 102 -9.18 1.11 -7.68
C THR A 102 -9.08 0.24 -8.92
N VAL A 103 -8.80 0.83 -10.07
CA VAL A 103 -8.59 0.05 -11.31
C VAL A 103 -7.30 -0.75 -11.16
N ASN A 104 -7.42 -2.07 -11.33
CA ASN A 104 -6.29 -2.98 -11.42
C ASN A 104 -6.25 -3.55 -12.83
N GLU A 105 -5.11 -3.39 -13.51
CA GLU A 105 -4.90 -3.88 -14.88
C GLU A 105 -4.94 -5.42 -14.96
N CYS A 106 -4.60 -6.12 -13.88
CA CYS A 106 -4.76 -7.57 -13.76
C CYS A 106 -6.11 -8.02 -13.23
N GLY A 107 -7.04 -7.09 -13.05
CA GLY A 107 -8.40 -7.38 -12.60
C GLY A 107 -8.48 -7.95 -11.20
N ARG A 108 -9.52 -8.75 -10.95
CA ARG A 108 -9.85 -9.28 -9.62
C ARG A 108 -9.31 -10.70 -9.36
N ILE A 109 -8.58 -11.30 -10.30
CA ILE A 109 -8.12 -12.70 -10.18
C ILE A 109 -7.19 -12.89 -8.97
N CYS A 110 -6.35 -11.89 -8.71
CA CYS A 110 -5.45 -11.83 -7.57
C CYS A 110 -5.95 -10.89 -6.48
N GLU A 111 -7.26 -10.67 -6.38
CA GLU A 111 -7.80 -9.93 -5.25
C GLU A 111 -7.95 -10.83 -4.01
N ALA A 112 -7.77 -10.27 -2.82
CA ALA A 112 -7.95 -11.00 -1.58
C ALA A 112 -9.41 -10.94 -1.10
N ASP A 113 -9.92 -12.07 -0.62
CA ASP A 113 -11.23 -12.19 0.01
C ASP A 113 -11.08 -12.34 1.52
N CYS A 114 -12.06 -11.90 2.31
CA CYS A 114 -12.01 -11.99 3.78
C CYS A 114 -11.77 -13.41 4.31
N SER A 115 -12.18 -14.43 3.55
CA SER A 115 -11.98 -15.84 3.94
C SER A 115 -10.58 -16.37 3.59
N THR A 116 -9.89 -15.76 2.62
CA THR A 116 -8.63 -16.28 2.06
C THR A 116 -7.43 -15.39 2.31
N ILE A 117 -7.62 -14.19 2.87
CA ILE A 117 -6.59 -13.18 3.13
C ILE A 117 -5.36 -13.74 3.88
N PHE A 118 -5.55 -14.70 4.78
CA PHE A 118 -4.47 -15.29 5.59
C PHE A 118 -3.83 -16.56 5.01
N VAL A 119 -4.42 -17.13 3.95
CA VAL A 119 -4.04 -18.46 3.42
C VAL A 119 -3.62 -18.41 1.96
N ARG A 120 -3.49 -17.19 1.41
CA ARG A 120 -3.33 -17.03 -0.02
C ARG A 120 -1.90 -17.29 -0.46
N ASP A 121 -1.72 -18.27 -1.33
CA ASP A 121 -0.51 -18.50 -2.08
C ASP A 121 -0.20 -17.35 -3.06
N GLU A 122 1.04 -17.31 -3.52
CA GLU A 122 1.52 -16.34 -4.51
C GLU A 122 0.65 -16.39 -5.78
N CYS A 123 -0.01 -15.29 -6.11
CA CYS A 123 -0.85 -15.19 -7.29
C CYS A 123 -0.03 -14.65 -8.47
N ASN A 124 0.16 -15.48 -9.50
CA ASN A 124 0.92 -15.14 -10.71
C ASN A 124 0.03 -14.95 -11.95
N ASP A 125 -1.29 -15.13 -11.82
CA ASP A 125 -2.23 -15.00 -12.92
C ASP A 125 -2.75 -13.56 -13.06
N CYS A 126 -3.18 -13.18 -14.26
CA CYS A 126 -3.65 -11.83 -14.55
C CYS A 126 -4.91 -11.93 -15.42
N GLY A 127 -5.97 -11.24 -15.00
CA GLY A 127 -7.25 -11.17 -15.70
C GLY A 127 -7.36 -9.91 -16.57
N LYS A 128 -8.58 -9.61 -17.01
CA LYS A 128 -8.88 -8.33 -17.67
C LYS A 128 -8.89 -7.18 -16.64
N PRO A 129 -8.58 -5.94 -17.05
CA PRO A 129 -8.67 -4.79 -16.17
C PRO A 129 -10.05 -4.68 -15.52
N ALA A 130 -10.07 -4.52 -14.19
CA ALA A 130 -11.30 -4.38 -13.42
C ALA A 130 -11.04 -3.58 -12.15
N CYS A 131 -12.09 -3.06 -11.53
CA CYS A 131 -11.98 -2.49 -10.19
C CYS A 131 -11.60 -3.58 -9.19
N ALA A 132 -10.56 -3.38 -8.41
CA ALA A 132 -10.12 -4.29 -7.37
C ALA A 132 -9.98 -3.58 -6.02
N CYS A 133 -10.10 -4.32 -4.92
CA CYS A 133 -9.92 -3.78 -3.58
C CYS A 133 -8.53 -3.13 -3.43
N ILE A 134 -8.49 -1.94 -2.84
CA ILE A 134 -7.23 -1.28 -2.50
C ILE A 134 -6.48 -2.06 -1.41
N GLN A 135 -5.18 -1.80 -1.27
CA GLN A 135 -4.36 -2.44 -0.23
C GLN A 135 -4.98 -2.24 1.17
N GLY A 136 -4.89 -3.28 2.01
CA GLY A 136 -5.50 -3.28 3.35
C GLY A 136 -7.02 -3.55 3.36
N HIS A 137 -7.64 -3.75 2.20
CA HIS A 137 -9.04 -4.15 2.08
C HIS A 137 -9.17 -5.54 1.44
N ALA A 138 -10.21 -6.27 1.84
CA ALA A 138 -10.55 -7.57 1.31
C ALA A 138 -12.02 -7.60 0.90
N ARG A 139 -12.35 -8.36 -0.14
CA ARG A 139 -13.73 -8.46 -0.60
C ARG A 139 -14.55 -9.30 0.36
N ASN A 140 -15.74 -8.81 0.68
CA ASN A 140 -16.77 -9.52 1.41
C ASN A 140 -18.13 -9.13 0.86
N GLY A 141 -18.89 -10.10 0.35
CA GLY A 141 -20.25 -9.85 -0.16
C GLY A 141 -20.32 -8.80 -1.29
N GLY A 142 -19.23 -8.64 -2.06
CA GLY A 142 -19.15 -7.67 -3.15
C GLY A 142 -18.60 -6.30 -2.77
N ALA A 143 -18.38 -6.01 -1.48
CA ALA A 143 -17.77 -4.75 -1.01
C ALA A 143 -16.34 -4.97 -0.50
N CYS A 144 -15.49 -3.95 -0.62
CA CYS A 144 -14.14 -3.96 -0.05
C CYS A 144 -14.15 -3.37 1.36
N ILE A 145 -13.85 -4.23 2.35
CA ILE A 145 -13.82 -3.87 3.76
C ILE A 145 -12.40 -3.94 4.30
N TYR A 146 -12.06 -3.05 5.24
CA TYR A 146 -10.75 -3.07 5.90
C TYR A 146 -10.62 -4.32 6.78
N TRP A 147 -9.50 -5.02 6.69
CA TRP A 147 -9.28 -6.28 7.42
C TRP A 147 -8.26 -6.16 8.57
N GLY A 148 -7.64 -5.00 8.77
CA GLY A 148 -6.56 -4.81 9.76
C GLY A 148 -7.01 -4.48 11.20
N ASP A 149 -8.32 -4.47 11.48
CA ASP A 149 -8.88 -4.23 12.83
C ASP A 149 -9.37 -5.51 13.54
N PHE A 150 -9.15 -6.68 12.94
CA PHE A 150 -9.57 -7.98 13.49
C PHE A 150 -8.43 -8.77 14.15
#